data_AF-A0A6I5C9X5-F1
#
_entry.id   AF-A0A6I5C9X5-F1
#
_cell.length_a   1.000
_cell.length_b   1.000
_cell.length_c   1.000
_cell.angle_alpha   90.00
_cell.angle_beta   90.00
_cell.angle_gamma   90.00
#
_symmetry.space_group_name_H-M   'P 1'
#
loop_
_entity.id
_entity.type
_entity.pdbx_description
1 polymer ?
#
loop_
_entity_poly.entity_id
_entity_poly.type
_entity_poly.pdbx_seq_one_letter_code
_entity_poly.pdbx_strand_id
1 'polypeptide(L)' 'MSQASGTYHHGDLRAACLRAARELLEEDGGSGLSLRAVARRAGVSAT' A
#
# COMPACT_ATOMS: atom_id res chain seq x y z
N MET A 1 -23.10 1.16 -7.23
CA MET A 1 -22.85 1.77 -5.91
C MET A 1 -21.51 2.45 -6.00
N SER A 2 -21.50 3.75 -6.26
CA SER A 2 -20.28 4.52 -6.55
C SER A 2 -20.39 5.80 -5.77
N GLN A 3 -19.67 5.95 -4.64
CA GLN A 3 -19.37 7.24 -4.00
C GLN A 3 -18.27 7.09 -2.94
N ALA A 4 -17.17 7.83 -3.13
CA ALA A 4 -16.62 8.73 -2.10
C ALA A 4 -15.58 9.64 -2.77
N SER A 5 -16.06 10.82 -3.14
CA SER A 5 -15.29 12.02 -3.47
C SER A 5 -14.49 12.49 -2.26
N GLY A 6 -13.19 12.19 -2.25
CA GLY A 6 -12.21 12.80 -1.36
C GLY A 6 -10.89 12.81 -2.10
N THR A 7 -10.39 14.00 -2.43
CA THR A 7 -9.11 14.23 -3.11
C THR A 7 -8.05 13.33 -2.48
N TYR A 8 -7.56 12.32 -3.21
CA TYR A 8 -6.39 11.57 -2.76
C TYR A 8 -5.29 12.60 -2.56
N HIS A 9 -4.92 12.87 -1.30
CA HIS A 9 -3.77 13.72 -1.03
C HIS A 9 -2.56 13.01 -1.63
N HIS A 10 -2.11 13.50 -2.79
CA HIS A 10 -1.06 12.97 -3.65
C HIS A 10 0.34 12.88 -2.99
N GLY A 11 0.41 12.86 -1.65
CA GLY A 11 1.62 12.64 -0.85
C GLY A 11 1.56 11.42 0.07
N ASP A 12 0.40 11.06 0.64
CA ASP A 12 0.35 10.01 1.66
C ASP A 12 0.40 8.61 1.05
N LEU A 13 -0.20 8.39 -0.13
CA LEU A 13 -0.16 7.06 -0.76
C LEU A 13 1.29 6.57 -0.98
N ARG A 14 2.16 7.44 -1.49
CA ARG A 14 3.57 7.09 -1.67
C ARG A 14 4.23 6.77 -0.32
N ALA A 15 3.98 7.57 0.71
CA ALA A 15 4.51 7.35 2.04
C ALA A 15 3.99 6.04 2.65
N ALA A 16 2.70 5.75 2.52
CA ALA A 16 2.05 4.53 2.97
C ALA A 16 2.60 3.30 2.26
N CYS A 17 2.80 3.35 0.94
CA CYS A 17 3.42 2.25 0.19
C CYS A 17 4.87 2.00 0.61
N LEU A 18 5.65 3.05 0.89
CA LEU A 18 7.03 2.90 1.36
C LEU A 18 7.12 2.33 2.77
N ARG A 19 6.22 2.75 3.68
CA ARG A 19 6.10 2.15 5.03
C ARG A 19 5.72 0.68 4.94
N ALA A 20 4.69 0.34 4.16
CA ALA A 20 4.26 -1.05 3.95
C ALA A 20 5.37 -1.92 3.33
N ALA A 21 6.13 -1.39 2.36
CA ALA A 21 7.25 -2.11 1.77
C ALA A 21 8.40 -2.34 2.77
N ARG A 22 8.66 -1.39 3.67
CA ARG A 22 9.65 -1.54 4.75
C ARG A 22 9.22 -2.65 5.71
N GLU A 23 7.99 -2.60 6.19
CA GLU A 23 7.45 -3.61 7.12
C GLU A 23 7.51 -5.02 6.52
N LEU A 24 7.10 -5.18 5.25
CA LEU A 24 7.18 -6.48 4.57
C LEU A 24 8.61 -7.01 4.42
N LEU A 25 9.58 -6.13 4.21
CA LEU A 25 11.00 -6.51 4.17
C LEU A 25 11.54 -6.91 5.55
N GLU A 26 11.05 -6.28 6.61
CA GLU A 26 11.44 -6.59 7.99
C GLU A 26 10.83 -7.92 8.47
N GLU A 27 9.60 -8.23 8.04
CA GLU A 27 8.88 -9.45 8.41
C GLU A 27 9.32 -10.68 7.60
N ASP A 28 9.30 -10.58 6.26
CA ASP A 28 9.44 -11.74 5.36
C ASP A 28 10.71 -11.68 4.47
N GLY A 29 11.51 -10.63 4.61
CA GLY A 29 12.64 -10.37 3.73
C GLY A 29 12.21 -10.13 2.27
N GLY A 30 13.16 -10.30 1.33
CA GLY A 30 12.91 -10.04 -0.08
C GLY A 30 11.82 -10.92 -0.72
N SER A 31 11.56 -12.10 -0.15
CA SER A 31 10.59 -13.06 -0.70
C SER A 31 9.13 -12.65 -0.48
N GLY A 32 8.83 -11.90 0.58
CA GLY A 32 7.48 -11.39 0.87
C GLY A 32 7.14 -10.08 0.16
N LEU A 33 8.15 -9.39 -0.39
CA LEU A 33 7.95 -8.10 -1.03
C LEU A 33 7.41 -8.25 -2.46
N SER A 34 6.17 -7.83 -2.67
CA SER A 34 5.57 -7.68 -4.00
C SER A 34 4.69 -6.43 -4.09
N LEU A 35 4.50 -5.90 -5.30
CA LEU A 35 3.64 -4.72 -5.51
C LEU A 35 2.21 -4.96 -5.00
N ARG A 36 1.71 -6.20 -5.15
CA ARG A 36 0.39 -6.61 -4.68
C ARG A 36 0.31 -6.66 -3.16
N ALA A 37 1.33 -7.21 -2.50
CA ALA A 37 1.40 -7.24 -1.04
C ALA A 37 1.43 -5.82 -0.46
N VAL A 38 2.25 -4.93 -1.04
CA VAL A 38 2.32 -3.51 -0.67
C VAL A 38 0.96 -2.82 -0.88
N ALA A 39 0.33 -2.99 -2.04
CA ALA A 39 -0.96 -2.38 -2.35
C ALA A 39 -2.08 -2.87 -1.41
N ARG A 40 -2.10 -4.17 -1.08
CA ARG A 40 -3.06 -4.74 -0.14
C ARG A 40 -2.84 -4.20 1.27
N ARG A 41 -1.60 -4.11 1.73
CA ARG A 41 -1.28 -3.57 3.05
C ARG A 41 -1.53 -2.06 3.15
N ALA A 42 -1.26 -1.31 2.09
CA ALA A 42 -1.57 0.12 2.01
C ALA A 42 -3.06 0.43 1.77
N GLY A 43 -3.93 -0.59 1.69
CA GLY A 43 -5.38 -0.42 1.54
C GLY A 43 -5.82 0.11 0.18
N VAL A 44 -4.97 0.02 -0.84
CA VAL A 44 -5.22 0.53 -2.21
C VAL A 44 -5.42 -0.56 -3.26
N SER A 45 -5.36 -1.83 -2.86
CA SER A 45 -5.77 -2.91 -3.75
C SER A 45 -7.30 -2.97 -3.79
N ALA A 46 -7.87 -2.94 -4.99
CA ALA A 46 -9.22 -3.47 -5.17
C ALA A 46 -9.20 -4.97 -4.85
N THR A 47 -10.22 -5.46 -4.17
CA THR A 47 -10.49 -6.90 -3.97
C THR A 47 -10.64 -7.59 -5.30
#